data_AF-A0A2V5Z9F8-F1
#
_entry.id   AF-A0A2V5Z9F8-F1
#
_cell.length_a   1.000
_cell.length_b   1.000
_cell.length_c   1.000
_cell.angle_alpha   90.00
_cell.angle_beta   90.00
_cell.angle_gamma   90.00
#
_symmetry.space_group_name_H-M   'P 1'
#
loop_
_entity.id
_entity.type
_entity.pdbx_description
1 polymer ?
#
loop_
_entity_poly.entity_id
_entity_poly.type
_entity_poly.pdbx_seq_one_letter_code
_entity_poly.pdbx_strand_id
1 'polypeptide(L)'
;MQGTQTKTLIAGIAGTPVSGPAVKINANGQLGVPPSSARFKDEIKPMDKASETILALKPVTFRYKKEIDPGRTVEFGLVAEDVQKVNPDLVARDDQGKPYSVRYEAVNAMLLNEFLKEHRKAEQQQATISQLESTVARQEANAARQQKQIEALTAGLQKVSAQLEVSKPAPQVVNNP
;
A
#
# COMPACT_ATOMS: atom_id res chain seq x y z
N MET A 1 -13.99 31.75 45.90
CA MET A 1 -13.39 30.60 45.19
C MET A 1 -14.31 30.24 44.03
N GLN A 2 -13.86 30.51 42.80
CA GLN A 2 -14.57 30.10 41.59
C GLN A 2 -14.38 28.58 41.46
N GLY A 3 -15.47 27.81 41.50
CA GLY A 3 -15.40 26.36 41.47
C GLY A 3 -14.96 25.85 40.10
N THR A 4 -13.90 25.05 40.05
CA THR A 4 -13.47 24.35 38.83
C THR A 4 -14.53 23.31 38.44
N GLN A 5 -15.17 23.50 37.29
CA GLN A 5 -16.09 22.51 36.73
C GLN A 5 -15.27 21.32 36.18
N THR A 6 -15.55 20.10 36.64
CA THR A 6 -14.84 18.88 36.21
C THR A 6 -15.63 18.05 35.19
N LYS A 7 -16.92 18.34 35.03
CA LYS A 7 -17.83 17.71 34.05
C LYS A 7 -18.88 18.73 33.60
N THR A 8 -19.31 18.64 32.34
CA THR A 8 -20.43 19.43 31.80
C THR A 8 -21.44 18.48 31.19
N LEU A 9 -22.67 18.47 31.73
CA LEU A 9 -23.78 17.69 31.19
C LEU A 9 -24.87 18.64 30.69
N ILE A 10 -25.28 18.50 29.44
CA ILE A 10 -26.31 19.34 28.80
C ILE A 10 -27.43 18.42 28.32
N ALA A 11 -28.64 18.65 28.82
CA ALA A 11 -29.83 17.92 28.39
C ALA A 11 -30.12 18.18 26.89
N GLY A 12 -30.59 17.17 26.17
CA GLY A 12 -30.96 17.29 24.74
C GLY A 12 -29.81 17.08 23.74
N ILE A 13 -28.59 16.76 24.20
CA ILE A 13 -27.48 16.36 23.31
C ILE A 13 -27.55 14.87 22.96
N ALA A 14 -27.63 14.00 23.97
CA ALA A 14 -27.63 12.56 23.74
C ALA A 14 -28.94 12.11 23.06
N GLY A 15 -28.82 11.39 21.93
CA GLY A 15 -29.95 10.85 21.18
C GLY A 15 -30.66 11.82 20.22
N THR A 16 -30.26 13.11 20.19
CA THR A 16 -30.84 14.09 19.27
C THR A 16 -30.08 14.06 17.93
N PRO A 17 -30.73 13.73 16.80
CA PRO A 17 -30.08 13.73 15.49
C PRO A 17 -29.66 15.14 15.06
N VAL A 18 -28.47 15.27 14.48
CA VAL A 18 -27.94 16.54 13.94
C VAL A 18 -27.19 16.30 12.62
N SER A 19 -27.12 17.35 11.79
CA SER A 19 -26.22 17.42 10.63
C SER A 19 -25.26 18.59 10.84
N GLY A 20 -23.98 18.40 10.52
CA GLY A 20 -22.95 19.41 10.69
C GLY A 20 -21.58 18.81 10.97
N PRO A 21 -20.53 19.65 11.02
CA PRO A 21 -19.19 19.19 11.33
C PRO A 21 -19.05 18.76 12.79
N ALA A 22 -18.13 17.82 13.05
CA ALA A 22 -17.81 17.38 14.40
C ALA A 22 -17.19 18.51 15.24
N VAL A 23 -17.73 18.71 16.44
CA VAL A 23 -17.20 19.68 17.42
C VAL A 23 -15.92 19.10 18.05
N LYS A 24 -14.90 19.93 18.20
CA LYS A 24 -13.63 19.63 18.87
C LYS A 24 -13.41 20.57 20.04
N ILE A 25 -12.52 20.18 20.94
CA ILE A 25 -12.01 21.00 22.04
C ILE A 25 -10.54 21.31 21.77
N ASN A 26 -10.13 22.57 21.86
CA ASN A 26 -8.72 22.95 21.79
C ASN A 26 -8.05 22.91 23.18
N ALA A 27 -6.74 23.15 23.25
CA ALA A 27 -5.99 23.12 24.50
C ALA A 27 -6.46 24.15 25.56
N ASN A 28 -7.18 25.20 25.15
CA ASN A 28 -7.75 26.21 26.05
C ASN A 28 -9.14 25.82 26.57
N GLY A 29 -9.62 24.62 26.26
CA GLY A 29 -10.97 24.17 26.62
C GLY A 29 -12.07 24.77 25.74
N GLN A 30 -11.74 25.42 24.62
CA GLN A 30 -12.73 26.03 23.73
C GLN A 30 -13.34 24.99 22.79
N LEU A 31 -14.68 24.94 22.75
CA LEU A 31 -15.43 24.21 21.75
C LEU A 31 -15.42 24.94 20.40
N GLY A 32 -15.25 24.20 19.31
CA GLY A 32 -15.31 24.76 17.96
C GLY A 32 -15.24 23.70 16.87
N VAL A 33 -15.09 24.15 15.63
CA VAL A 33 -14.99 23.29 14.44
C VAL A 33 -13.65 23.56 13.75
N PRO A 34 -12.87 22.54 13.38
CA PRO A 34 -11.60 22.75 12.70
C PRO A 34 -11.81 23.27 11.25
N PRO A 35 -11.22 24.42 10.87
CA PRO A 35 -11.28 24.91 9.49
C PRO A 35 -10.37 24.07 8.57
N SER A 36 -10.72 23.97 7.27
CA SER A 36 -9.90 23.24 6.29
C SER A 36 -9.60 24.00 4.99
N SER A 37 -10.24 25.15 4.75
CA SER A 37 -9.96 25.99 3.57
C SER A 37 -8.51 26.51 3.58
N ALA A 38 -7.91 26.65 2.40
CA ALA A 38 -6.52 27.10 2.25
C ALA A 38 -6.23 28.44 2.94
N ARG A 39 -7.20 29.38 2.98
CA ARG A 39 -7.05 30.67 3.69
C ARG A 39 -6.78 30.56 5.20
N PHE A 40 -6.95 29.39 5.79
CA PHE A 40 -6.69 29.10 7.20
C PHE A 40 -5.43 28.23 7.40
N LYS A 41 -4.63 28.01 6.35
CA LYS A 41 -3.47 27.11 6.36
C LYS A 41 -2.29 27.78 5.66
N ASP A 42 -1.12 27.69 6.30
CA ASP A 42 0.16 28.05 5.71
C ASP A 42 1.00 26.80 5.43
N GLU A 43 2.08 26.95 4.67
CA GLU A 43 3.07 25.88 4.39
C GLU A 43 2.47 24.58 3.81
N ILE A 44 1.46 24.70 2.94
CA ILE A 44 0.79 23.55 2.32
C ILE A 44 1.75 22.85 1.35
N LYS A 45 2.12 21.61 1.69
CA LYS A 45 3.01 20.75 0.89
C LYS A 45 2.51 19.30 0.83
N PRO A 46 2.91 18.52 -0.19
CA PRO A 46 2.67 17.07 -0.22
C PRO A 46 3.20 16.37 1.03
N MET A 47 2.55 15.28 1.45
CA MET A 47 3.02 14.50 2.61
C MET A 47 4.25 13.65 2.30
N ASP A 48 4.42 13.24 1.04
CA ASP A 48 5.52 12.37 0.59
C ASP A 48 5.76 11.20 1.56
N LYS A 49 6.98 11.04 2.08
CA LYS A 49 7.34 9.94 2.99
C LYS A 49 6.81 10.12 4.41
N ALA A 50 6.30 11.29 4.78
CA ALA A 50 5.80 11.52 6.14
C ALA A 50 4.65 10.58 6.50
N SER A 51 3.80 10.23 5.53
CA SER A 51 2.68 9.29 5.74
C SER A 51 3.10 7.84 5.92
N GLU A 52 4.31 7.44 5.51
CA GLU A 52 4.79 6.05 5.58
C GLU A 52 4.95 5.58 7.04
N THR A 53 5.10 6.50 7.99
CA THR A 53 5.20 6.15 9.42
C THR A 53 3.99 5.36 9.91
N ILE A 54 2.80 5.56 9.30
CA ILE A 54 1.59 4.86 9.74
C ILE A 54 1.65 3.35 9.48
N LEU A 55 2.50 2.91 8.54
CA LEU A 55 2.65 1.49 8.18
C LEU A 55 3.30 0.68 9.31
N ALA A 56 3.98 1.33 10.25
CA ALA A 56 4.55 0.70 11.44
C ALA A 56 3.59 0.67 12.64
N LEU A 57 2.42 1.30 12.53
CA LEU A 57 1.41 1.29 13.60
C LEU A 57 0.79 -0.09 13.74
N LYS A 58 0.42 -0.45 14.98
CA LYS A 58 -0.16 -1.75 15.32
C LYS A 58 -1.57 -1.55 15.87
N PRO A 59 -2.62 -1.80 15.07
CA PRO A 59 -3.99 -1.78 15.55
C PRO A 59 -4.20 -2.81 16.67
N VAL A 60 -5.02 -2.46 17.65
CA VAL A 60 -5.37 -3.32 18.79
C VAL A 60 -6.88 -3.36 18.98
N THR A 61 -7.35 -4.41 19.65
CA THR A 61 -8.67 -4.43 20.28
C THR A 61 -8.51 -4.17 21.77
N PHE A 62 -9.42 -3.41 22.35
CA PHE A 62 -9.37 -3.11 23.78
C PHE A 62 -10.78 -2.95 24.35
N ARG A 63 -10.84 -2.80 25.68
CA ARG A 63 -12.05 -2.41 26.40
C ARG A 63 -11.62 -1.32 27.37
N TYR A 64 -12.36 -0.22 27.43
CA TYR A 64 -12.12 0.81 28.45
C TYR A 64 -12.22 0.21 29.86
N LYS A 65 -11.58 0.87 30.83
CA LYS A 65 -11.74 0.49 32.24
C LYS A 65 -13.21 0.70 32.67
N LYS A 66 -13.67 -0.04 33.69
CA LYS A 66 -15.08 -0.02 34.12
C LYS A 66 -15.54 1.36 34.56
N GLU A 67 -14.62 2.18 35.07
CA GLU A 67 -14.89 3.55 35.49
C GLU A 67 -15.23 4.49 34.31
N ILE A 68 -14.80 4.14 33.09
CA ILE A 68 -15.06 4.91 31.85
C ILE A 68 -16.25 4.31 31.11
N ASP A 69 -16.24 2.99 30.91
CA ASP A 69 -17.34 2.23 30.31
C ASP A 69 -17.69 1.03 31.20
N PRO A 70 -18.75 1.13 32.02
CA PRO A 70 -19.25 0.02 32.82
C PRO A 70 -19.66 -1.19 31.98
N GLY A 71 -20.11 -0.98 30.73
CA GLY A 71 -20.54 -2.02 29.80
C GLY A 71 -19.37 -2.80 29.17
N ARG A 72 -18.14 -2.30 29.32
CA ARG A 72 -16.91 -2.95 28.85
C ARG A 72 -16.98 -3.33 27.37
N THR A 73 -17.52 -2.47 26.51
CA THR A 73 -17.67 -2.72 25.07
C THR A 73 -16.30 -2.97 24.41
N VAL A 74 -16.24 -3.87 23.41
CA VAL A 74 -15.01 -4.08 22.63
C VAL A 74 -14.86 -2.91 21.66
N GLU A 75 -13.70 -2.28 21.71
CA GLU A 75 -13.31 -1.18 20.84
C GLU A 75 -12.07 -1.56 20.02
N PHE A 76 -11.88 -0.84 18.91
CA PHE A 76 -10.76 -1.03 17.98
C PHE A 76 -10.00 0.29 17.89
N GLY A 77 -8.67 0.23 17.91
CA GLY A 77 -7.89 1.46 17.82
C GLY A 77 -6.40 1.25 17.98
N LEU A 78 -5.75 2.28 18.51
CA LEU A 78 -4.31 2.40 18.72
C LEU A 78 -4.04 2.86 20.15
N VAL A 79 -2.90 2.43 20.70
CA VAL A 79 -2.40 2.87 22.01
C VAL A 79 -1.53 4.12 21.81
N ALA A 80 -1.88 5.23 22.47
CA ALA A 80 -1.23 6.53 22.24
C ALA A 80 0.30 6.48 22.48
N GLU A 81 0.76 5.75 23.48
CA GLU A 81 2.17 5.57 23.80
C GLU A 81 2.93 4.80 22.70
N ASP A 82 2.28 3.81 22.08
CA ASP A 82 2.88 3.06 20.98
C ASP A 82 2.90 3.89 19.69
N VAL A 83 1.85 4.68 19.44
CA VAL A 83 1.86 5.68 18.35
C VAL A 83 2.97 6.70 18.56
N GLN A 84 3.16 7.20 19.79
CA GLN A 84 4.19 8.21 20.08
C GLN A 84 5.60 7.73 19.71
N LYS A 85 5.91 6.44 19.95
CA LYS A 85 7.21 5.85 19.60
C LYS A 85 7.45 5.83 18.09
N VAL A 86 6.39 5.73 17.29
CA VAL A 86 6.44 5.69 15.82
C VAL A 86 6.42 7.09 15.24
N ASN A 87 5.45 7.91 15.64
CA ASN A 87 5.31 9.29 15.21
C ASN A 87 4.61 10.13 16.31
N PRO A 88 5.36 10.98 17.04
CA PRO A 88 4.83 11.78 18.14
C PRO A 88 3.82 12.85 17.69
N ASP A 89 3.84 13.28 16.42
CA ASP A 89 2.91 14.32 15.91
C ASP A 89 1.48 13.82 15.72
N LEU A 90 1.29 12.49 15.82
CA LEU A 90 0.00 11.82 15.76
C LEU A 90 -0.65 11.64 17.13
N VAL A 91 -0.04 12.19 18.19
CA VAL A 91 -0.52 12.05 19.57
C VAL A 91 -0.84 13.42 20.17
N ALA A 92 -2.06 13.59 20.65
CA ALA A 92 -2.42 14.67 21.54
C ALA A 92 -1.98 14.34 22.97
N ARG A 93 -1.49 15.35 23.67
CA ARG A 93 -0.98 15.24 25.04
C ARG A 93 -1.96 15.84 26.05
N ASP A 94 -1.93 15.33 27.27
CA ASP A 94 -2.64 15.92 28.42
C ASP A 94 -1.91 17.18 28.94
N ASP A 95 -2.45 17.75 30.02
CA ASP A 95 -1.89 18.94 30.71
C ASP A 95 -0.51 18.68 31.34
N GLN A 96 -0.15 17.41 31.58
CA GLN A 96 1.16 16.99 32.07
C GLN A 96 2.12 16.65 30.92
N GLY A 97 1.70 16.82 29.67
CA GLY A 97 2.50 16.50 28.48
C GLY A 97 2.59 15.00 28.17
N LYS A 98 1.80 14.15 28.83
CA LYS A 98 1.78 12.71 28.58
C LYS A 98 0.90 12.37 27.39
N PRO A 99 1.20 11.30 26.64
CA PRO A 99 0.31 10.77 25.61
C PRO A 99 -1.10 10.56 26.17
N TYR A 100 -2.10 11.10 25.48
CA TYR A 100 -3.48 11.04 25.95
C TYR A 100 -4.43 10.50 24.88
N SER A 101 -4.32 10.98 23.66
CA SER A 101 -5.22 10.60 22.57
C SER A 101 -4.51 10.54 21.24
N VAL A 102 -4.94 9.62 20.37
CA VAL A 102 -4.45 9.56 18.99
C VAL A 102 -5.22 10.55 18.11
N ARG A 103 -4.50 11.27 17.26
CA ARG A 103 -5.08 12.20 16.28
C ARG A 103 -5.58 11.42 15.06
N TYR A 104 -6.67 10.66 15.23
CA TYR A 104 -7.21 9.77 14.19
C TYR A 104 -7.51 10.48 12.86
N GLU A 105 -7.92 11.75 12.87
CA GLU A 105 -8.11 12.53 11.64
C GLU A 105 -6.80 12.70 10.83
N ALA A 106 -5.66 12.84 11.51
CA ALA A 106 -4.36 12.91 10.85
C ALA A 106 -3.96 11.53 10.30
N VAL A 107 -4.20 10.47 11.08
CA VAL A 107 -3.98 9.08 10.63
C VAL A 107 -4.81 8.80 9.37
N ASN A 108 -6.09 9.17 9.35
CA ASN A 108 -6.98 8.99 8.21
C ASN A 108 -6.49 9.74 6.96
N ALA A 109 -6.00 10.98 7.12
CA ALA A 109 -5.43 11.74 6.01
C ALA A 109 -4.15 11.09 5.46
N MET A 110 -3.30 10.54 6.33
CA MET A 110 -2.10 9.81 5.92
C MET A 110 -2.44 8.48 5.24
N LEU A 111 -3.45 7.76 5.73
CA LEU A 111 -3.97 6.54 5.10
C LEU A 111 -4.46 6.82 3.68
N LEU A 112 -5.15 7.94 3.45
CA LEU A 112 -5.53 8.36 2.10
C LEU A 112 -4.29 8.54 1.20
N ASN A 113 -3.23 9.18 1.70
CA ASN A 113 -2.02 9.37 0.90
C ASN A 113 -1.34 8.04 0.55
N GLU A 114 -1.21 7.11 1.51
CA GLU A 114 -0.64 5.78 1.25
C GLU A 114 -1.52 4.95 0.31
N PHE A 115 -2.85 5.02 0.46
CA PHE A 115 -3.78 4.38 -0.47
C PHE A 115 -3.59 4.89 -1.90
N LEU A 116 -3.45 6.20 -2.10
CA LEU A 116 -3.22 6.79 -3.41
C LEU A 116 -1.85 6.39 -3.99
N LYS A 117 -0.81 6.24 -3.17
CA LYS A 117 0.49 5.73 -3.62
C LYS A 117 0.39 4.27 -4.09
N GLU A 118 -0.22 3.40 -3.28
CA GLU A 118 -0.38 1.99 -3.64
C GLU A 118 -1.28 1.81 -4.87
N HIS A 119 -2.32 2.64 -5.02
CA HIS A 119 -3.16 2.62 -6.22
C HIS A 119 -2.34 2.90 -7.50
N ARG A 120 -1.51 3.95 -7.51
CA ARG A 120 -0.63 4.26 -8.66
C ARG A 120 0.37 3.15 -8.95
N LYS A 121 0.93 2.54 -7.90
CA LYS A 121 1.85 1.42 -8.04
C LYS A 121 1.15 0.20 -8.66
N ALA A 122 -0.09 -0.07 -8.27
CA ALA A 122 -0.90 -1.13 -8.87
C ALA A 122 -1.16 -0.88 -10.36
N GLU A 123 -1.48 0.35 -10.77
CA GLU A 123 -1.64 0.72 -12.19
C GLU A 123 -0.33 0.51 -12.98
N GLN A 124 0.81 0.91 -12.43
CA GLN A 124 2.12 0.70 -13.04
C GLN A 124 2.49 -0.78 -13.17
N GLN A 125 2.19 -1.57 -12.14
CA GLN A 125 2.38 -3.02 -12.17
C GLN A 125 1.50 -3.67 -13.23
N GLN A 126 0.23 -3.25 -13.34
CA GLN A 126 -0.68 -3.76 -14.37
C GLN A 126 -0.17 -3.48 -15.79
N ALA A 127 0.32 -2.26 -16.04
CA ALA A 127 0.92 -1.90 -17.34
C ALA A 127 2.17 -2.76 -17.64
N THR A 128 3.00 -2.99 -16.62
CA THR A 128 4.21 -3.83 -16.75
C THR A 128 3.84 -5.29 -17.06
N ILE A 129 2.81 -5.82 -16.39
CA ILE A 129 2.31 -7.19 -16.63
C ILE A 129 1.85 -7.32 -18.09
N SER A 130 1.03 -6.39 -18.59
CA SER A 130 0.58 -6.44 -19.99
C SER A 130 1.73 -6.35 -21.00
N GLN A 131 2.77 -5.57 -20.70
CA GLN A 131 3.98 -5.50 -21.53
C GLN A 131 4.79 -6.81 -21.49
N LEU A 132 4.89 -7.45 -20.32
CA LEU A 132 5.55 -8.74 -20.16
C LEU A 132 4.79 -9.84 -20.91
N GLU A 133 3.47 -9.90 -20.80
CA GLU A 133 2.62 -10.83 -21.54
C GLU A 133 2.84 -10.73 -23.06
N SER A 134 2.86 -9.50 -23.60
CA SER A 134 3.16 -9.28 -25.02
C SER A 134 4.57 -9.75 -25.40
N THR A 135 5.54 -9.53 -24.52
CA THR A 135 6.93 -9.94 -24.75
C THR A 135 7.07 -11.46 -24.74
N VAL A 136 6.41 -12.15 -23.81
CA VAL A 136 6.37 -13.61 -23.72
C VAL A 136 5.73 -14.20 -24.97
N ALA A 137 4.56 -13.71 -25.40
CA ALA A 137 3.90 -14.18 -26.61
C ALA A 137 4.80 -14.04 -27.86
N ARG A 138 5.55 -12.94 -27.97
CA ARG A 138 6.52 -12.74 -29.06
C ARG A 138 7.70 -13.72 -28.97
N GLN A 139 8.20 -13.98 -27.77
CA GLN A 139 9.28 -14.95 -27.57
C GLN A 139 8.84 -16.37 -27.94
N GLU A 140 7.63 -16.78 -27.54
CA GLU A 140 7.06 -18.07 -27.91
C GLU A 140 6.93 -18.22 -29.43
N ALA A 141 6.43 -17.19 -30.13
CA ALA A 141 6.33 -17.19 -31.58
C ALA A 141 7.72 -17.31 -32.26
N ASN A 142 8.72 -16.62 -31.73
CA ASN A 142 10.09 -16.69 -32.22
C ASN A 142 10.72 -18.08 -31.96
N ALA A 143 10.50 -18.65 -30.78
CA ALA A 143 10.97 -19.99 -30.44
C ALA A 143 10.35 -21.04 -31.35
N ALA A 144 9.04 -20.96 -31.62
CA ALA A 144 8.35 -21.84 -32.56
C ALA A 144 8.91 -21.71 -33.99
N ARG A 145 9.26 -20.49 -34.42
CA ARG A 145 9.91 -20.25 -35.72
C ARG A 145 11.31 -20.85 -35.77
N GLN A 146 12.11 -20.67 -34.72
CA GLN A 146 13.46 -21.23 -34.63
C GLN A 146 13.41 -22.77 -34.64
N GLN A 147 12.45 -23.37 -33.92
CA GLN A 147 12.23 -24.81 -33.93
C GLN A 147 11.97 -25.35 -35.34
N LYS A 148 11.09 -24.70 -36.11
CA LYS A 148 10.83 -25.06 -37.53
C LYS A 148 12.07 -24.90 -38.41
N GLN A 149 12.87 -23.86 -38.19
CA GLN A 149 14.12 -23.64 -38.94
C GLN A 149 15.16 -24.73 -38.63
N ILE A 150 15.26 -25.17 -37.37
CA ILE A 150 16.13 -26.26 -36.95
C ILE A 150 15.71 -27.58 -37.60
N GLU A 151 14.40 -27.89 -37.61
CA GLU A 151 13.87 -29.08 -38.27
C GLU A 151 14.17 -29.08 -39.79
N ALA A 152 13.94 -27.95 -40.46
CA ALA A 152 14.23 -27.81 -41.88
C ALA A 152 15.73 -27.95 -42.20
N LEU A 153 16.60 -27.34 -41.38
CA LEU A 153 18.05 -27.48 -41.54
C LEU A 153 18.51 -28.92 -41.32
N THR A 154 17.95 -29.59 -40.31
CA THR A 154 18.23 -31.00 -40.02
C THR A 154 17.88 -31.91 -41.20
N ALA A 155 16.69 -31.73 -41.79
CA ALA A 155 16.28 -32.47 -42.99
C ALA A 155 17.18 -32.18 -44.20
N GLY A 156 17.59 -30.91 -44.38
CA GLY A 156 18.53 -30.51 -45.42
C GLY A 156 19.89 -31.20 -45.27
N LEU A 157 20.43 -31.25 -44.05
CA LEU A 157 21.70 -31.92 -43.75
C LEU A 157 21.64 -33.43 -44.01
N GLN A 158 20.53 -34.09 -43.66
CA GLN A 158 20.32 -35.51 -43.96
C GLN A 158 20.33 -35.77 -45.48
N LYS A 159 19.67 -34.91 -46.27
CA LYS A 159 19.64 -35.04 -47.73
C LYS A 159 21.02 -34.87 -48.37
N VAL A 160 21.79 -33.87 -47.93
CA VAL A 160 23.16 -33.65 -48.42
C VAL A 160 24.05 -34.84 -48.06
N SER A 161 23.94 -35.37 -46.84
CA SER A 161 24.69 -36.55 -46.40
C SER A 161 24.38 -37.78 -47.26
N ALA A 162 23.09 -38.02 -47.57
CA ALA A 162 22.69 -39.11 -48.46
C ALA A 162 23.25 -38.95 -49.89
N GLN A 163 23.26 -37.73 -50.44
CA GLN A 163 23.83 -37.46 -51.76
C GLN A 163 25.34 -37.72 -51.79
N LEU A 164 26.06 -37.35 -50.73
CA LEU A 164 27.51 -37.59 -50.62
C LEU A 164 27.84 -39.09 -50.56
N GLU A 165 27.05 -39.89 -49.83
CA GLU A 165 27.25 -41.35 -49.78
C GLU A 165 27.05 -42.02 -51.15
N VAL A 166 26.04 -41.58 -51.92
CA VAL A 166 25.79 -42.09 -53.28
C VAL A 166 26.88 -41.66 -54.28
N SER A 167 27.58 -40.56 -54.00
CA SER A 167 28.63 -40.00 -54.86
C SER A 167 30.02 -40.58 -54.60
N LYS A 168 30.18 -41.51 -53.64
CA LYS A 168 31.47 -42.15 -53.37
C LYS A 168 31.93 -43.01 -54.56
N PRO A 169 33.19 -42.89 -55.04
CA PRO A 169 33.70 -43.75 -56.11
C PRO A 169 33.69 -45.22 -55.69
N ALA A 170 33.36 -46.12 -56.62
CA ALA A 170 33.44 -47.56 -56.39
C ALA A 170 34.88 -47.97 -55.98
N PRO A 171 35.06 -48.93 -55.06
CA PRO A 171 36.38 -49.38 -54.65
C PRO A 171 37.14 -49.90 -55.86
N GLN A 172 38.25 -49.25 -56.23
CA GLN A 172 39.18 -49.82 -57.20
C GLN A 172 39.89 -50.99 -56.52
N VAL A 173 39.45 -52.20 -56.84
CA VAL A 173 40.14 -53.42 -56.43
C VAL A 173 41.40 -53.53 -57.28
N VAL A 174 42.54 -53.23 -56.68
CA VAL A 174 43.84 -53.48 -57.32
C VAL A 174 44.12 -54.97 -57.20
N ASN A 175 43.82 -55.73 -58.26
CA ASN A 175 44.31 -57.10 -58.38
C ASN A 175 45.81 -57.02 -58.70
N ASN A 176 46.65 -57.30 -57.71
CA ASN A 176 48.08 -57.48 -57.92
C ASN A 176 48.35 -58.98 -58.20
N PRO A 177 49.09 -59.31 -59.27
CA PRO A 177 49.31 -60.69 -59.74
C PRO A 177 50.17 -61.55 -58.81
#